data_AF-A0A955JR24-F1
#
_entry.id   AF-A0A955JR24-F1
#
_cell.length_a   1.000
_cell.length_b   1.000
_cell.length_c   1.000
_cell.angle_alpha   90.00
_cell.angle_beta   90.00
_cell.angle_gamma   90.00
#
_symmetry.space_group_name_H-M   'P 1'
#
loop_
_entity.id
_entity.type
_entity.pdbx_description
1 polymer ?
#
loop_
_entity_poly.entity_id
_entity_poly.type
_entity_poly.pdbx_seq_one_letter_code
_entity_poly.pdbx_strand_id
1 'polypeptide(L)'
;MSQTAIATSTYNGWGNRETWLGNLWLTNDEGFYRLLEEAMQKYESLEEVAIFIEAAMRDQLYCEIDSASLWQDLIGTAFNRIDWLEIVTNNEEMRSKS
;
A
#
# COMPACT_ATOMS: atom_id res chain seq x y z
N MET A 1 -39.06 4.72 -7.14
CA MET A 1 -38.00 3.74 -6.82
C MET A 1 -36.78 4.56 -6.40
N SER A 2 -36.42 4.55 -5.11
CA SER A 2 -35.28 5.34 -4.62
C SER A 2 -34.02 4.52 -4.80
N GLN A 3 -33.05 5.07 -5.53
CA GLN A 3 -31.75 4.46 -5.77
C GLN A 3 -30.89 4.66 -4.51
N THR A 4 -30.55 3.56 -3.83
CA THR A 4 -29.61 3.58 -2.71
C THR A 4 -28.23 3.91 -3.27
N ALA A 5 -27.74 5.12 -3.05
CA ALA A 5 -26.34 5.44 -3.26
C ALA A 5 -25.52 4.63 -2.25
N ILE A 6 -24.77 3.64 -2.71
CA ILE A 6 -23.74 2.99 -1.89
C ILE A 6 -22.66 4.04 -1.69
N ALA A 7 -22.66 4.70 -0.54
CA ALA A 7 -21.56 5.57 -0.16
C ALA A 7 -20.31 4.70 -0.03
N THR A 8 -19.40 4.77 -1.00
CA THR A 8 -18.05 4.26 -0.86
C THR A 8 -17.38 5.07 0.24
N SER A 9 -17.29 4.50 1.44
CA SER A 9 -16.63 5.14 2.58
C SER A 9 -15.11 5.12 2.33
N THR A 10 -14.59 6.19 1.74
CA THR A 10 -13.15 6.41 1.69
C THR A 10 -12.64 6.81 3.08
N TYR A 11 -11.36 6.55 3.34
CA TYR A 11 -10.69 6.96 4.57
C TYR A 11 -9.57 7.93 4.21
N ASN A 12 -9.71 9.20 4.60
CA ASN A 12 -8.77 10.27 4.23
C ASN A 12 -8.48 10.35 2.71
N GLY A 13 -9.48 10.05 1.88
CA GLY A 13 -9.33 10.03 0.42
C GLY A 13 -8.87 8.70 -0.18
N TRP A 14 -8.54 7.70 0.64
CA TRP A 14 -8.09 6.37 0.21
C TRP A 14 -9.22 5.34 0.29
N GLY A 15 -9.10 4.24 -0.46
CA GLY A 15 -10.09 3.15 -0.50
C GLY A 15 -10.38 2.52 0.86
N ASN A 16 -9.39 2.50 1.77
CA ASN A 16 -9.57 2.08 3.16
C ASN A 16 -8.47 2.65 4.09
N ARG A 17 -8.58 2.39 5.39
CA ARG A 17 -7.62 2.87 6.40
C ARG A 17 -6.24 2.23 6.26
N GLU A 18 -6.19 0.94 5.95
CA GLU A 18 -4.96 0.18 5.79
C GLU A 18 -4.13 0.73 4.61
N THR A 19 -4.80 1.10 3.51
CA THR A 19 -4.18 1.69 2.32
C THR A 19 -3.64 3.09 2.59
N TRP A 20 -4.40 3.94 3.30
CA TRP A 20 -3.89 5.24 3.76
C TRP A 20 -2.66 5.09 4.67
N LEU A 21 -2.68 4.14 5.61
CA LEU A 21 -1.52 3.88 6.48
C LEU A 21 -0.32 3.36 5.69
N GLY A 22 -0.55 2.46 4.72
CA GLY A 22 0.48 1.94 3.83
C GLY A 22 1.19 3.08 3.10
N ASN A 23 0.43 3.97 2.46
CA ASN A 23 1.00 5.15 1.81
C ASN A 23 1.76 6.05 2.79
N LEU A 24 1.14 6.37 3.94
CA LEU A 24 1.72 7.26 4.94
C LEU A 24 3.12 6.80 5.36
N TRP A 25 3.30 5.51 5.63
CA TRP A 25 4.61 4.98 6.03
C TRP A 25 5.58 4.88 4.87
N LEU A 26 5.10 4.45 3.69
CA LEU A 26 5.94 4.33 2.50
C LEU A 26 6.56 5.67 2.07
N THR A 27 5.83 6.78 2.28
CA THR A 27 6.31 8.12 1.88
C THR A 27 6.99 8.90 2.99
N ASN A 28 6.76 8.57 4.26
CA ASN A 28 7.35 9.32 5.38
C ASN A 28 8.74 8.79 5.80
N ASP A 29 9.06 7.54 5.49
CA ASP A 29 10.39 6.98 5.73
C ASP A 29 11.25 7.11 4.47
N GLU A 30 12.46 7.68 4.61
CA GLU A 30 13.35 7.94 3.47
C GLU A 30 13.84 6.65 2.78
N GLY A 31 13.95 5.54 3.52
CA GLY A 31 14.32 4.24 2.98
C GLY A 31 13.20 3.66 2.13
N PHE A 32 11.98 3.66 2.64
CA PHE A 32 10.80 3.17 1.90
C PHE A 32 10.44 4.06 0.71
N TYR A 33 10.59 5.37 0.85
CA TYR A 33 10.36 6.29 -0.26
C TYR A 33 11.35 6.02 -1.41
N ARG A 34 12.62 5.80 -1.09
CA ARG A 34 13.63 5.41 -2.09
C ARG A 34 13.33 4.07 -2.73
N LEU A 35 12.88 3.08 -1.95
CA LEU A 35 12.45 1.78 -2.49
C LEU A 35 11.31 1.94 -3.51
N LEU A 36 10.32 2.80 -3.22
CA LEU A 36 9.24 3.12 -4.14
C LEU A 36 9.77 3.79 -5.42
N GLU A 37 10.59 4.82 -5.30
CA GLU A 37 11.19 5.52 -6.44
C GLU A 37 12.01 4.59 -7.34
N GLU A 38 12.83 3.72 -6.74
CA GLU A 38 13.63 2.74 -7.46
C GLU A 38 12.76 1.72 -8.19
N ALA A 39 11.69 1.24 -7.55
CA ALA A 39 10.73 0.33 -8.17
C ALA A 39 10.05 0.99 -9.39
N MET A 40 9.60 2.23 -9.25
CA MET A 40 8.95 2.99 -10.32
C MET A 40 9.89 3.33 -11.49
N GLN A 41 11.20 3.35 -11.26
CA GLN A 41 12.20 3.51 -12.34
C GLN A 41 12.54 2.19 -13.01
N LYS A 42 12.43 1.08 -12.27
CA LYS A 42 12.85 -0.25 -12.72
C LYS A 42 11.76 -0.98 -13.51
N TYR A 43 10.51 -0.84 -13.12
CA TYR A 43 9.38 -1.56 -13.73
C TYR A 43 8.56 -0.62 -14.62
N GLU A 44 8.04 -1.17 -15.73
CA GLU A 44 7.28 -0.38 -16.71
C GLU A 44 5.79 -0.29 -16.35
N SER A 45 5.24 -1.29 -15.64
CA SER A 45 3.84 -1.30 -15.22
C SER A 45 3.68 -0.99 -13.73
N LEU A 46 2.61 -0.26 -13.37
CA LEU A 46 2.32 0.06 -11.97
C LEU A 46 1.92 -1.19 -11.18
N GLU A 47 1.37 -2.20 -11.84
CA GLU A 47 1.08 -3.51 -11.27
C GLU A 47 2.36 -4.24 -10.83
N GLU A 48 3.41 -4.22 -11.65
CA GLU A 48 4.71 -4.80 -11.27
C GLU A 48 5.36 -4.05 -10.10
N VAL A 49 5.26 -2.72 -10.09
CA VAL A 49 5.71 -1.91 -8.95
C VAL A 49 4.94 -2.28 -7.69
N ALA A 50 3.61 -2.40 -7.76
CA ALA A 50 2.77 -2.76 -6.62
C ALA A 50 3.11 -4.15 -6.06
N ILE A 51 3.29 -5.15 -6.93
CA ILE A 51 3.72 -6.50 -6.54
C ILE A 51 5.09 -6.46 -5.85
N PHE A 52 6.04 -5.69 -6.39
CA PHE A 52 7.37 -5.57 -5.82
C PHE A 52 7.34 -4.93 -4.43
N ILE A 53 6.60 -3.82 -4.26
CA ILE A 53 6.49 -3.12 -2.97
C ILE A 53 5.79 -4.00 -1.94
N GLU A 54 4.70 -4.67 -2.32
CA GLU A 54 4.02 -5.62 -1.44
C GLU A 54 5.00 -6.70 -0.95
N ALA A 55 5.76 -7.31 -1.85
CA ALA A 55 6.71 -8.37 -1.52
C ALA A 55 7.81 -7.88 -0.58
N ALA A 56 8.40 -6.72 -0.86
CA ALA A 56 9.44 -6.11 -0.02
C ALA A 56 8.92 -5.78 1.39
N MET A 57 7.71 -5.23 1.48
CA MET A 57 7.11 -4.89 2.78
C MET A 57 6.69 -6.12 3.57
N ARG A 58 6.27 -7.18 2.86
CA ARG A 58 5.91 -8.46 3.48
C ARG A 58 7.13 -9.18 4.04
N ASP A 59 8.28 -9.10 3.37
CA ASP A 59 9.55 -9.66 3.86
C ASP A 59 9.96 -9.00 5.19
N GLN A 60 9.83 -7.68 5.29
CA GLN A 60 10.07 -6.97 6.54
C GLN A 60 9.11 -7.40 7.65
N LEU A 61 7.81 -7.54 7.35
CA LEU A 61 6.83 -8.00 8.33
C LEU A 61 7.17 -9.38 8.90
N TYR A 62 7.60 -10.32 8.05
CA TYR A 62 7.97 -11.66 8.50
C TYR A 62 9.30 -11.68 9.26
N CYS A 63 10.23 -10.78 8.96
CA CYS A 63 11.43 -10.60 9.78
C CYS A 63 11.10 -10.13 11.21
N GLU A 64 10.03 -9.36 11.41
CA GLU A 64 9.62 -8.87 12.73
C GLU A 64 8.77 -9.89 13.52
N ILE A 65 7.96 -10.69 12.82
CA ILE A 65 7.03 -11.66 13.43
C ILE A 65 7.21 -13.04 12.80
N ASP A 66 8.23 -13.77 13.26
CA ASP A 66 8.64 -15.08 12.71
C ASP A 66 7.88 -16.28 13.31
N SER A 67 6.71 -16.07 13.91
CA SER A 67 5.90 -17.18 14.42
C SER A 67 4.40 -16.96 14.26
N ALA A 68 3.71 -18.04 13.88
CA ALA A 68 2.25 -18.08 13.82
C ALA A 68 1.66 -17.72 15.19
N SER A 69 0.87 -16.66 15.24
CA SER A 69 0.32 -16.09 16.46
C SER A 69 -0.87 -15.20 16.12
N LEU A 70 -1.70 -14.86 17.13
CA LEU A 70 -2.79 -13.90 16.97
C LEU A 70 -2.32 -12.60 16.31
N TRP A 71 -1.11 -12.13 16.66
CA TRP A 71 -0.55 -10.91 16.09
C TRP A 71 -0.21 -11.09 14.62
N GLN A 72 0.40 -12.22 14.24
CA GLN A 72 0.69 -12.54 12.85
C GLN A 72 -0.61 -12.63 12.02
N ASP A 73 -1.66 -13.24 12.57
CA ASP A 73 -2.96 -13.34 11.89
C ASP A 73 -3.62 -11.96 11.72
N LEU A 74 -3.66 -11.15 12.79
CA LEU A 74 -4.29 -9.82 12.75
C LEU A 74 -3.52 -8.84 11.86
N ILE A 75 -2.19 -8.78 12.01
CA ILE A 75 -1.34 -7.87 11.23
C ILE A 75 -1.27 -8.34 9.78
N GLY A 76 -1.13 -9.64 9.53
CA GLY A 76 -1.17 -10.21 8.19
C GLY A 76 -2.52 -9.95 7.49
N THR A 77 -3.63 -10.06 8.21
CA THR A 77 -4.95 -9.69 7.68
C THR A 77 -5.04 -8.22 7.32
N ALA A 78 -4.57 -7.32 8.20
CA ALA A 78 -4.57 -5.88 7.91
C ALA A 78 -3.65 -5.54 6.72
N PHE A 79 -2.47 -6.15 6.66
CA PHE A 79 -1.53 -6.00 5.55
C PHE A 79 -2.14 -6.43 4.22
N ASN A 80 -2.85 -7.57 4.19
CA ASN A 80 -3.50 -8.07 2.98
C ASN A 80 -4.70 -7.22 2.52
N ARG A 81 -5.14 -6.25 3.32
CA ARG A 81 -6.21 -5.29 2.93
C ARG A 81 -5.66 -4.00 2.33
N ILE A 82 -4.34 -3.82 2.30
CA ILE A 82 -3.70 -2.69 1.64
C ILE A 82 -3.85 -2.85 0.13
N ASP A 83 -4.40 -1.82 -0.53
CA ASP A 83 -4.41 -1.73 -1.99
C ASP A 83 -3.09 -1.10 -2.47
N TRP A 84 -2.10 -1.95 -2.72
CA TRP A 84 -0.77 -1.50 -3.17
C TRP A 84 -0.81 -0.82 -4.54
N LEU A 85 -1.76 -1.18 -5.40
CA LEU A 85 -1.91 -0.55 -6.71
C LEU A 85 -2.47 0.87 -6.57
N GLU A 86 -3.43 1.09 -5.66
CA GLU A 86 -3.92 2.44 -5.34
C GLU A 86 -2.77 3.34 -4.84
N ILE A 87 -1.90 2.82 -3.97
CA ILE A 87 -0.72 3.55 -3.46
C ILE A 87 0.21 3.95 -4.61
N VAL A 88 0.62 3.00 -5.43
CA VAL A 88 1.57 3.25 -6.52
C VAL A 88 0.98 4.21 -7.55
N THR A 89 -0.30 4.04 -7.92
CA THR A 89 -0.99 4.90 -8.88
C THR A 89 -1.06 6.35 -8.38
N ASN A 90 -1.46 6.56 -7.12
CA ASN A 90 -1.53 7.91 -6.56
C ASN A 90 -0.16 8.59 -6.48
N ASN A 91 0.91 7.85 -6.18
CA ASN A 91 2.26 8.41 -6.14
C ASN A 91 2.81 8.73 -7.54
N GLU A 92 2.51 7.91 -8.56
CA GLU A 92 2.81 8.25 -9.97
C GLU A 92 2.13 9.55 -10.38
N GLU A 93 0.84 9.68 -10.09
CA GLU A 93 0.09 10.87 -10.47
C GLU A 93 0.62 12.14 -9.79
N MET A 94 1.08 12.03 -8.53
CA MET A 94 1.68 13.15 -7.80
C MET A 94 3.04 13.54 -8.38
N ARG A 95 3.87 12.57 -8.79
CA ARG A 95 5.16 12.82 -9.45
C ARG A 95 4.97 13.51 -10.81
N SER A 96 4.00 13.06 -11.60
CA SER A 96 3.68 13.63 -12.91
C SER A 96 3.12 15.06 -12.85
N LYS A 97 2.72 15.53 -11.67
CA LYS A 97 2.21 16.91 -11.41
C LYS A 97 3.27 17.84 -10.79
N SER A 98 4.43 17.33 -10.38
CA SER A 98 5.52 18.09 -9.75
C SER A 98 6.58 18.55 -10.75
#